data_AF-A0A2N1YPK5-F1
#
_entry.id   AF-A0A2N1YPK5-F1
#
_cell.length_a   1.000
_cell.length_b   1.000
_cell.length_c   1.000
_cell.angle_alpha   90.00
_cell.angle_beta   90.00
_cell.angle_gamma   90.00
#
_symmetry.space_group_name_H-M   'P 1'
#
loop_
_entity.id
_entity.type
_entity.pdbx_description
1 polymer ?
#
loop_
_entity_poly.entity_id
_entity_poly.type
_entity_poly.pdbx_seq_one_letter_code
_entity_poly.pdbx_strand_id
1 'polypeptide(L)' 'MIGNRIAWGSQGFSILEEGEINRQTLALEVTAWLVCRPDGEEMARFSTLEAARQAVEQQEPLSSQTPPQ' A
#
# COMPACT_ATOMS: atom_id res chain seq x y z
N MET A 1 -6.38 13.54 -1.79
CA MET A 1 -5.81 13.42 -3.15
C MET A 1 -4.91 12.19 -3.17
N ILE A 2 -4.82 11.47 -4.30
CA ILE A 2 -3.88 10.35 -4.43
C ILE A 2 -2.63 10.83 -5.18
N GLY A 3 -1.46 10.59 -4.57
CA GLY A 3 -0.15 10.92 -5.13
C GLY A 3 0.41 9.80 -5.99
N ASN A 4 1.22 8.95 -5.36
CA ASN A 4 1.85 7.80 -6.01
C ASN A 4 1.15 6.48 -5.67
N ARG A 5 1.31 5.50 -6.58
CA ARG A 5 0.98 4.09 -6.36
C ARG A 5 2.27 3.28 -6.24
N ILE A 6 2.34 2.44 -5.22
CA ILE A 6 3.40 1.47 -4.98
C ILE A 6 2.79 0.07 -5.13
N ALA A 7 3.31 -0.74 -6.05
CA ALA A 7 2.99 -2.17 -6.06
C ALA A 7 3.74 -2.84 -4.90
N TRP A 8 3.05 -3.66 -4.11
CA TRP A 8 3.65 -4.34 -2.97
C TRP A 8 3.11 -5.77 -2.82
N GLY A 9 3.96 -6.66 -2.31
CA GLY A 9 3.63 -8.08 -2.23
C GLY A 9 3.72 -8.80 -3.58
N SER A 10 3.40 -10.08 -3.55
CA SER A 10 3.45 -11.03 -4.67
C SER A 10 2.09 -11.28 -5.32
N GLN A 11 0.99 -10.97 -4.62
CA GLN A 11 -0.38 -11.21 -5.05
C GLN A 11 -1.03 -9.99 -5.72
N GLY A 12 -0.29 -8.88 -5.88
CA GLY A 12 -0.75 -7.72 -6.65
C GLY A 12 -1.44 -6.63 -5.83
N PHE A 13 -1.12 -6.51 -4.54
CA PHE A 13 -1.60 -5.39 -3.73
C PHE A 13 -0.98 -4.07 -4.19
N SER A 14 -1.73 -2.98 -3.99
CA SER A 14 -1.28 -1.62 -4.26
C SER A 14 -1.38 -0.77 -3.01
N ILE A 15 -0.34 -0.01 -2.71
CA ILE A 15 -0.32 1.01 -1.65
C ILE A 15 -0.34 2.39 -2.32
N LEU A 16 -1.30 3.22 -1.95
CA LEU A 16 -1.53 4.55 -2.51
C LEU A 16 -1.17 5.61 -1.47
N GLU A 17 -0.41 6.61 -1.88
CA GLU A 17 -0.21 7.82 -1.08
C GLU A 17 -1.49 8.65 -1.08
N GLU A 18 -2.04 8.92 0.10
CA GLU A 18 -3.18 9.79 0.29
C GLU A 18 -2.73 11.03 1.08
N GLY A 19 -3.13 12.20 0.61
CA GLY A 19 -2.71 13.45 1.22
C GLY A 19 -3.39 14.68 0.65
N GLU A 20 -2.85 15.83 1.05
CA GLU A 20 -3.27 17.15 0.58
C GLU A 20 -2.11 17.91 -0.06
N ILE A 21 -2.41 18.78 -1.02
CA ILE A 21 -1.38 19.66 -1.59
C ILE A 21 -1.14 20.80 -0.61
N ASN A 22 0.08 20.93 -0.12
CA ASN A 22 0.51 22.11 0.60
C ASN A 22 0.53 23.30 -0.36
N ARG A 23 -0.30 24.32 -0.09
CA ARG A 23 -0.47 25.48 -0.99
C ARG A 23 0.75 26.41 -1.04
N GLN A 24 1.66 26.32 -0.07
CA GLN A 24 2.88 27.14 -0.03
C GLN A 24 4.01 26.49 -0.84
N THR A 25 4.16 25.18 -0.74
CA THR A 25 5.25 24.43 -1.41
C THR A 25 4.81 23.78 -2.71
N LEU A 26 3.49 23.67 -2.93
CA LEU A 26 2.84 22.93 -4.02
C LEU A 26 3.18 21.43 -4.06
N ALA A 27 3.81 20.92 -3.00
CA ALA A 27 4.08 19.51 -2.84
C ALA A 27 2.89 18.78 -2.22
N LEU A 28 2.77 17.48 -2.51
CA LEU A 28 1.85 16.62 -1.79
C LEU A 28 2.41 16.32 -0.40
N GLU A 29 1.65 16.68 0.63
CA GLU A 29 1.87 16.22 2.00
C GLU A 29 1.09 14.93 2.21
N VAL A 30 1.82 13.82 2.28
CA VAL A 30 1.24 12.50 2.52
C VAL A 30 0.82 12.40 3.98
N THR A 31 -0.46 12.14 4.22
CA THR A 31 -1.05 12.00 5.56
C THR A 31 -1.51 10.57 5.85
N ALA A 32 -1.73 9.77 4.80
CA ALA A 32 -2.14 8.38 4.92
C ALA A 32 -1.63 7.53 3.76
N TRP A 33 -1.64 6.22 3.99
CA TRP A 33 -1.28 5.18 3.04
C TRP A 33 -2.44 4.21 2.91
N LEU A 34 -3.11 4.23 1.76
CA LEU A 34 -4.26 3.40 1.47
C LEU A 34 -3.80 2.10 0.80
N VAL A 35 -4.14 0.95 1.37
CA VAL A 35 -3.91 -0.35 0.74
C VAL A 35 -5.14 -0.78 -0.02
N CYS A 36 -4.95 -1.11 -1.29
CA CYS A 36 -5.96 -1.70 -2.17
C CYS A 36 -5.59 -3.15 -2.48
N ARG A 37 -6.62 -4.00 -2.48
CA ARG A 37 -6.54 -5.41 -2.84
C ARG A 37 -6.42 -5.56 -4.37
N PRO A 38 -5.97 -6.74 -4.86
CA PRO A 38 -5.86 -7.01 -6.30
C PRO A 38 -7.19 -6.96 -7.05
N ASP A 39 -8.30 -7.16 -6.35
CA ASP A 39 -9.68 -7.03 -6.88
C ASP A 39 -10.13 -5.56 -7.05
N GLY A 40 -9.31 -4.60 -6.62
CA GLY A 40 -9.59 -3.17 -6.69
C GLY A 40 -10.28 -2.59 -5.46
N GLU A 41 -10.60 -3.41 -4.46
CA GLU A 41 -11.26 -2.97 -3.23
C GLU A 41 -10.26 -2.31 -2.26
N GLU A 42 -10.73 -1.29 -1.55
CA GLU A 42 -10.00 -0.70 -0.42
C GLU A 42 -9.93 -1.71 0.74
N MET A 43 -8.73 -1.93 1.27
CA MET A 43 -8.51 -2.78 2.43
C MET A 43 -8.50 -1.97 3.72
N ALA A 44 -7.58 -1.02 3.83
CA ALA A 44 -7.35 -0.22 5.02
C ALA A 44 -6.47 0.99 4.72
N ARG A 45 -6.55 2.03 5.58
CA ARG A 45 -5.64 3.17 5.59
C ARG A 45 -4.70 3.11 6.79
N PHE A 46 -3.46 3.52 6.60
CA PHE A 46 -2.39 3.54 7.60
C PHE A 46 -1.72 4.91 7.68
N SER A 47 -1.23 5.29 8.86
CA SER A 47 -0.48 6.55 9.04
C SER A 47 0.96 6.49 8.54
N THR A 48 1.51 5.28 8.33
CA THR A 48 2.88 5.08 7.84
C THR A 48 2.92 4.03 6.73
N LEU A 49 3.87 4.19 5.81
CA LEU A 49 4.11 3.24 4.72
C LEU A 49 4.51 1.86 5.27
N GLU A 50 5.30 1.82 6.34
CA GLU A 50 5.76 0.58 6.94
C GLU A 50 4.58 -0.25 7.49
N ALA A 51 3.62 0.39 8.18
CA ALA A 51 2.42 -0.29 8.66
C ALA A 51 1.57 -0.83 7.49
N ALA A 52 1.47 -0.07 6.40
CA ALA A 52 0.77 -0.52 5.19
C ALA A 52 1.44 -1.76 4.55
N ARG A 53 2.78 -1.77 4.48
CA ARG A 53 3.56 -2.91 3.96
C ARG A 53 3.39 -4.16 4.83
N GLN A 54 3.51 -4.00 6.15
CA GLN A 54 3.30 -5.11 7.09
C GLN A 54 1.88 -5.68 6.99
N ALA A 55 0.86 -4.84 6.77
CA ALA A 55 -0.49 -5.31 6.59
C ALA A 55 -0.65 -6.17 5.32
N VAL A 56 -0.02 -5.79 4.21
CA VAL A 56 0.00 -6.63 2.99
C VAL A 56 0.72 -7.95 3.25
N GLU A 57 1.88 -7.93 3.91
CA GLU A 57 2.65 -9.13 4.24
C GLU A 57 1.87 -10.11 5.14
N GLN A 58 1.05 -9.61 6.05
CA GLN A 58 0.15 -10.44 6.88
C GLN A 58 -1.00 -11.05 6.07
N GLN A 59 -1.43 -10.39 4.99
CA GLN A 59 -2.47 -10.88 4.07
C GLN A 59 -1.90 -11.85 3.02
N GLU A 60 -0.59 -11.84 2.81
CA GLU A 60 0.14 -12.81 2.00
C GLU A 60 0.83 -13.84 2.90
N PRO A 61 0.08 -14.72 3.61
CA PRO A 61 0.72 -15.81 4.34
C PRO A 61 1.54 -16.59 3.31
N LEU A 62 2.83 -16.81 3.62
CA LEU A 62 3.79 -17.49 2.75
C LEU A 62 3.08 -18.59 1.98
N SER A 63 2.80 -18.33 0.69
CA SER A 63 2.42 -19.41 -0.21
C SER A 63 3.59 -20.36 -0.17
N SER A 64 3.35 -21.53 0.43
CA SER A 64 4.33 -22.54 0.74
C SER A 64 5.37 -22.61 -0.36
N GLN A 65 6.63 -22.35 0.01
CA GLN A 65 7.79 -22.73 -0.79
C GLN A 65 7.55 -24.19 -1.20
N THR A 66 7.20 -24.44 -2.46
CA THR A 66 7.12 -25.80 -2.98
C THR A 66 8.56 -26.19 -3.23
N PRO A 67 9.17 -27.12 -2.46
CA PRO A 67 10.52 -27.56 -2.75
C PRO A 67 10.51 -28.24 -4.13
N PRO A 68 11.50 -27.97 -4.99
CA PRO A 68 11.64 -28.72 -6.24
C PRO A 68 11.83 -30.21 -5.91
N GLN A 69 11.05 -31.07 -6.57
CA GLN A 69 11.22 -32.52 -6.53
C GLN A 69 12.49 -32.96 -7.28
#